data_AF-A0A6C0Q451-F1
#
_entry.id   AF-A0A6C0Q451-F1
#
_cell.length_a   1.000
_cell.length_b   1.000
_cell.length_c   1.000
_cell.angle_alpha   90.00
_cell.angle_beta   90.00
_cell.angle_gamma   90.00
#
_symmetry.space_group_name_H-M   'P 1'
#
loop_
_entity.id
_entity.type
_entity.pdbx_description
1 polymer ?
#
loop_
_entity_poly.entity_id
_entity_poly.type
_entity_poly.pdbx_seq_one_letter_code
_entity_poly.pdbx_strand_id
1 'polypeptide(L)' 'MVQTKKLVLYLVIVFVLYTIITSPERSADLVQVGFEGIASAAEGVGEFMTELVQ' A
#
# COMPACT_ATOMS: atom_id res chain seq x y z
N MET A 1 -20.20 4.65 15.77
CA MET A 1 -19.47 4.22 14.55
C MET A 1 -18.06 4.78 14.46
N VAL A 2 -17.83 6.09 14.65
CA VAL A 2 -16.49 6.72 14.50
C VAL A 2 -15.44 6.15 15.47
N GLN A 3 -15.82 5.80 16.70
CA GLN A 3 -14.90 5.20 17.68
C GLN A 3 -14.45 3.80 17.28
N THR A 4 -15.35 2.97 16.75
CA THR A 4 -15.02 1.62 16.26
C THR A 4 -14.05 1.70 15.09
N LYS A 5 -14.27 2.60 14.13
CA LYS A 5 -13.34 2.81 13.01
C LYS A 5 -11.95 3.22 13.48
N LYS A 6 -11.87 4.12 14.47
CA LYS A 6 -10.59 4.53 15.07
C LYS A 6 -9.90 3.38 15.79
N LEU A 7 -10.62 2.58 16.58
CA LEU A 7 -10.07 1.42 17.27
C LEU A 7 -9.53 0.37 16.30
N VAL A 8 -10.31 0.05 15.26
CA VAL A 8 -9.91 -0.90 14.22
C VAL A 8 -8.67 -0.38 13.49
N LEU A 9 -8.64 0.89 13.11
CA LEU A 9 -7.46 1.50 12.49
C LEU A 9 -6.24 1.41 13.41
N TYR A 10 -6.42 1.67 14.70
CA TYR A 10 -5.32 1.60 15.68
C TYR A 10 -4.79 0.17 15.82
N LEU A 11 -5.68 -0.82 15.88
CA LEU A 11 -5.29 -2.24 15.89
C LEU A 11 -4.54 -2.64 14.63
N VAL A 12 -4.98 -2.18 13.46
CA VAL A 12 -4.30 -2.43 12.18
C VAL A 12 -2.90 -1.81 12.19
N ILE A 13 -2.76 -0.56 12.65
CA ILE A 13 -1.45 0.11 12.73
C ILE A 13 -0.50 -0.66 13.67
N VAL A 14 -0.96 -1.03 14.87
CA VAL A 14 -0.16 -1.81 15.82
C VAL A 14 0.24 -3.16 15.22
N PHE A 15 -0.67 -3.83 14.52
CA PHE A 15 -0.40 -5.11 13.85
C PHE A 15 0.67 -4.96 12.75
N VAL A 16 0.58 -3.91 11.94
CA VAL A 16 1.57 -3.61 10.90
C VAL A 16 2.95 -3.37 11.54
N LEU A 17 3.03 -2.52 12.57
CA LEU A 17 4.27 -2.25 13.28
C LEU A 17 4.87 -3.51 13.92
N TYR A 18 4.03 -4.34 14.55
CA TYR A 18 4.45 -5.63 15.11
C TYR A 18 5.01 -6.57 14.05
N THR A 19 4.35 -6.61 12.87
CA THR A 19 4.79 -7.47 11.76
C THR A 19 6.13 -7.02 11.20
N ILE A 20 6.36 -5.71 11.06
CA ILE A 20 7.64 -5.15 10.61
C ILE A 20 8.79 -5.55 11.55
N ILE A 21 8.56 -5.48 12.86
CA ILE A 21 9.57 -5.83 13.87
C ILE A 21 9.82 -7.35 13.91
N THR A 22 8.75 -8.14 13.82
CA THR A 22 8.80 -9.60 14.00
C THR A 22 9.28 -10.33 12.74
N SER A 23 8.92 -9.81 11.56
CA SER A 23 9.15 -10.48 10.27
C SER A 23 9.47 -9.43 9.18
N PRO A 24 10.63 -8.75 9.28
CA PRO A 24 10.99 -7.64 8.39
C PRO A 24 11.09 -8.08 6.92
N GLU A 25 11.62 -9.28 6.64
CA GLU A 25 11.75 -9.81 5.28
C GLU A 25 10.39 -9.89 4.57
N ARG A 26 9.42 -10.52 5.22
CA ARG A 26 8.05 -10.64 4.68
C ARG A 26 7.37 -9.28 4.49
N SER A 27 7.62 -8.33 5.40
CA SER A 27 7.10 -6.97 5.27
C SER A 27 7.70 -6.23 4.08
N ALA A 28 9.00 -6.41 3.82
CA ALA A 28 9.68 -5.82 2.67
C ALA A 28 9.08 -6.34 1.35
N ASP A 29 8.89 -7.65 1.23
CA ASP A 29 8.30 -8.27 0.03
C ASP A 29 6.87 -7.76 -0.23
N LEU A 30 6.04 -7.67 0.81
CA LEU A 30 4.66 -7.19 0.70
C LEU A 30 4.59 -5.72 0.28
N VAL A 31 5.47 -4.88 0.83
CA VAL A 31 5.55 -3.45 0.47
C VAL A 31 6.06 -3.33 -0.97
N GLN A 32 7.06 -4.09 -1.36
CA GLN A 32 7.61 -4.07 -2.72
C GLN A 32 6.54 -4.40 -3.77
N VAL A 33 5.80 -5.50 -3.60
CA VAL A 33 4.70 -5.87 -4.51
C VAL A 33 3.61 -4.79 -4.53
N GLY A 34 3.30 -4.18 -3.37
CA GLY A 34 2.36 -3.07 -3.28
C GLY A 34 2.82 -1.83 -4.06
N PHE A 35 4.11 -1.49 -3.96
CA PHE A 35 4.71 -0.38 -4.70
C PHE A 35 4.77 -0.63 -6.20
N GLU A 36 5.17 -1.84 -6.61
CA GLU A 36 5.18 -2.24 -8.03
C GLU A 36 3.77 -2.17 -8.64
N GLY A 37 2.76 -2.62 -7.91
CA GLY A 37 1.36 -2.53 -8.35
C GLY A 37 0.89 -1.08 -8.52
N ILE A 38 1.22 -0.18 -7.59
CA ILE A 38 0.86 1.24 -7.68
C ILE A 38 1.65 1.93 -8.80
N ALA A 39 2.94 1.64 -8.93
CA ALA A 39 3.80 2.20 -9.97
C ALA A 39 3.31 1.78 -11.36
N SER A 40 2.99 0.50 -11.55
CA SER A 40 2.42 -0.01 -12.80
C SER A 40 1.07 0.62 -13.13
N ALA A 41 0.19 0.80 -12.13
CA ALA A 41 -1.07 1.50 -12.34
C ALA A 41 -0.86 2.98 -12.72
N ALA A 42 0.10 3.66 -12.09
CA ALA A 42 0.45 5.03 -12.42
C ALA A 42 1.06 5.15 -13.84
N GLU A 43 1.89 4.20 -14.24
CA GLU A 43 2.48 4.12 -15.58
C GLU A 43 1.39 3.92 -16.65
N GLY A 44 0.45 2.99 -16.43
CA GLY A 44 -0.67 2.79 -17.35
C GLY A 44 -1.58 4.01 -17.48
N VAL A 45 -1.80 4.76 -16.39
CA VAL A 45 -2.51 6.04 -16.46
C VAL A 45 -1.69 7.10 -17.23
N GLY A 46 -0.38 7.13 -17.02
CA GLY A 46 0.52 8.02 -17.75
C GLY A 46 0.54 7.75 -19.25
N GLU A 47 0.67 6.49 -19.65
CA GLU A 47 0.66 6.03 -21.03
C GLU A 47 -0.66 6.39 -21.73
N PHE A 48 -1.80 6.13 -21.07
CA PHE A 48 -3.12 6.54 -21.58
C PHE A 48 -3.21 8.06 -21.81
N MET A 49 -2.71 8.87 -20.88
CA MET A 49 -2.70 10.33 -21.03
C MET A 49 -1.76 10.78 -22.15
N THR A 50 -0.64 10.09 -22.36
CA THR A 50 0.27 10.35 -23.49
C THR A 50 -0.42 10.04 -24.83
N GLU A 51 -1.12 8.92 -24.94
CA GLU A 51 -1.89 8.54 -26.14
C GLU A 51 -3.06 9.48 -26.46
N LEU A 52 -3.63 10.15 -25.46
CA LEU A 52 -4.72 11.10 -25.68
C LEU A 52 -4.27 12.49 -26.19
N VAL A 53 -3.00 12.83 -25.97
CA VAL A 53 -2.45 14.16 -26.32
C VAL A 53 -1.62 14.12 -27.61
N GLN A 54 -1.09 12.96 -27.99
CA GLN A 54 -0.42 12.71 -29.27
C GLN A 54 -1.42 12.47 -30.40
#